data_AF-A0A2X2YLH7-F1
#
_entry.id   AF-A0A2X2YLH7-F1
#
_cell.length_a   1.000
_cell.length_b   1.000
_cell.length_c   1.000
_cell.angle_alpha   90.00
_cell.angle_beta   90.00
_cell.angle_gamma   90.00
#
_symmetry.space_group_name_H-M   'P 1'
#
loop_
_entity.id
_entity.type
_entity.pdbx_description
1 polymer ?
#
loop_
_entity_poly.entity_id
_entity_poly.type
_entity_poly.pdbx_seq_one_letter_code
_entity_poly.pdbx_strand_id
1 'polypeptide(L)'
;MGKTIRADVPSGSDDEMPDRQRPFPRVRTFARRGDRMGQTLEKTFEKYKDAYLLDVKRGAGPTMVAEGERLDPRVVFGREAPLIVEVGCGNGEQITHSAALHPENNYLGFEVWLPGVAKIVSSAVRNYDGLPNLKVVDVDALQALPILLGEATVHEMWTFFADPWPKTRHHKRRLVAPEFAAIVADLLEDGGRWRLATDWDDYAWQQRDVVESTLGLSNPHGGQRPDVSDPQGQRGGFAPRFDGRVVTAFERRAAREGRGVHDLCVVRLARGSAAEREQTASFQVTARLGRVSETEKPVESGFVPREPWYGADEA
;
A
#
# COMPACT_ATOMS: atom_id res chain seq x y z
N MET A 1 16.56 -51.49 -1.03
CA MET A 1 17.76 -50.73 -0.61
C MET A 1 17.99 -49.60 -1.60
N GLY A 2 17.81 -48.34 -1.20
CA GLY A 2 17.93 -47.18 -2.08
C GLY A 2 17.35 -45.95 -1.41
N LYS A 3 18.07 -45.39 -0.43
CA LYS A 3 17.71 -44.15 0.26
C LYS A 3 18.02 -42.98 -0.68
N THR A 4 16.99 -42.27 -1.14
CA THR A 4 17.17 -40.96 -1.78
C THR A 4 17.31 -39.90 -0.69
N ILE A 5 18.47 -39.26 -0.68
CA ILE A 5 18.88 -38.23 0.26
C ILE A 5 18.07 -36.96 -0.04
N ARG A 6 17.31 -36.46 0.96
CA ARG A 6 16.75 -35.11 0.94
C ARG A 6 17.90 -34.13 1.22
N ALA A 7 18.08 -33.15 0.35
CA ALA A 7 18.94 -32.01 0.65
C ALA A 7 18.19 -31.11 1.65
N ASP A 8 18.73 -30.97 2.85
CA ASP A 8 18.28 -30.00 3.84
C ASP A 8 18.45 -28.58 3.29
N VAL A 9 17.35 -27.86 3.14
CA VAL A 9 17.36 -26.41 2.94
C VAL A 9 17.66 -25.77 4.29
N PRO A 10 18.73 -24.98 4.44
CA PRO A 10 19.07 -24.40 5.73
C PRO A 10 18.00 -23.38 6.13
N SER A 11 17.45 -23.56 7.32
CA SER A 11 16.62 -22.57 8.02
C SER A 11 17.50 -21.44 8.56
N GLY A 12 18.03 -20.62 7.66
CA GLY A 12 18.72 -19.39 8.02
C GLY A 12 17.70 -18.33 8.44
N SER A 13 17.72 -17.93 9.71
CA SER A 13 17.05 -16.71 10.16
C SER A 13 17.68 -15.50 9.49
N ASP A 14 16.87 -14.68 8.81
CA ASP A 14 17.22 -13.48 8.01
C ASP A 14 18.03 -12.36 8.72
N ASP A 15 18.48 -12.54 9.96
CA ASP A 15 19.04 -11.47 10.81
C ASP A 15 20.56 -11.19 10.64
N GLU A 16 21.28 -11.90 9.77
CA GLU A 16 22.76 -11.83 9.74
C GLU A 16 23.40 -10.97 8.63
N MET A 17 22.66 -10.09 7.92
CA MET A 17 23.27 -9.22 6.89
C MET A 17 23.14 -7.72 7.19
N PRO A 18 24.26 -6.96 7.30
CA PRO A 18 24.26 -5.56 7.73
C PRO A 18 23.61 -4.60 6.72
N ASP A 19 22.93 -3.60 7.28
CA ASP A 19 22.00 -2.65 6.61
C ASP A 19 22.64 -1.71 5.56
N ARG A 20 23.98 -1.62 5.52
CA ARG A 20 24.70 -0.55 4.80
C ARG A 20 24.96 -0.79 3.30
N GLN A 21 24.55 -1.93 2.73
CA GLN A 21 24.77 -2.26 1.31
C GLN A 21 23.47 -2.31 0.48
N ARG A 22 22.35 -1.80 1.02
CA ARG A 22 21.04 -1.99 0.40
C ARG A 22 20.53 -0.69 -0.24
N PRO A 23 20.01 -0.72 -1.47
CA PRO A 23 19.40 0.46 -2.10
C PRO A 23 18.10 0.90 -1.38
N PHE A 24 17.48 0.02 -0.58
CA PHE A 24 16.33 0.34 0.28
C PHE A 24 16.41 -0.42 1.62
N PRO A 25 16.17 0.23 2.77
CA PRO A 25 16.09 -0.48 4.06
C PRO A 25 14.87 -1.41 4.07
N ARG A 26 15.04 -2.66 4.53
CA ARG A 26 13.97 -3.68 4.58
C ARG A 26 12.94 -3.33 5.67
N VAL A 27 11.93 -2.55 5.31
CA VAL A 27 10.80 -2.27 6.18
C VAL A 27 9.68 -3.25 5.85
N ARG A 28 9.39 -4.19 6.76
CA ARG A 28 8.28 -5.15 6.60
C ARG A 28 6.95 -4.44 6.85
N THR A 29 6.13 -4.36 5.81
CA THR A 29 4.85 -3.65 5.84
C THR A 29 3.73 -4.45 6.53
N PHE A 30 3.74 -5.77 6.36
CA PHE A 30 2.78 -6.68 6.99
C PHE A 30 3.42 -7.53 8.09
N ALA A 31 2.68 -7.76 9.17
CA ALA A 31 3.07 -8.66 10.25
C ALA A 31 2.81 -10.12 9.86
N ARG A 32 3.84 -10.97 9.95
CA ARG A 32 3.67 -12.40 9.72
C ARG A 32 2.93 -13.05 10.89
N ARG A 33 1.86 -13.76 10.58
CA ARG A 33 1.27 -14.78 11.46
C ARG A 33 1.96 -16.10 11.15
N GLY A 34 2.07 -17.03 12.10
CA GLY A 34 2.86 -18.26 11.92
C GLY A 34 2.51 -19.04 10.64
N ASP A 35 3.47 -19.85 10.15
CA ASP A 35 3.40 -20.46 8.82
C ASP A 35 2.70 -21.84 8.79
N ARG A 36 2.29 -22.37 9.96
CA ARG A 36 1.68 -23.70 10.04
C ARG A 36 0.26 -23.70 9.48
N MET A 37 0.00 -24.59 8.52
CA MET A 37 -1.33 -24.85 7.97
C MET A 37 -1.91 -26.17 8.52
N GLY A 38 -3.23 -26.23 8.65
CA GLY A 38 -3.91 -27.50 8.92
C GLY A 38 -3.88 -28.41 7.69
N GLN A 39 -3.76 -29.72 7.88
CA GLN A 39 -3.59 -30.69 6.78
C GLN A 39 -4.64 -30.58 5.67
N THR A 40 -5.91 -30.30 6.02
CA THR A 40 -6.99 -30.13 5.04
C THR A 40 -6.79 -28.90 4.15
N LEU A 41 -6.28 -27.81 4.72
CA LEU A 41 -5.99 -26.58 3.99
C LEU A 41 -4.81 -26.80 3.04
N GLU A 42 -3.73 -27.40 3.54
CA GLU A 42 -2.54 -27.73 2.75
C GLU A 42 -2.88 -28.63 1.56
N LYS A 43 -3.64 -29.72 1.78
CA LYS A 43 -4.09 -30.61 0.69
C LYS A 43 -4.94 -29.88 -0.36
N THR A 44 -5.78 -28.94 0.07
CA THR A 44 -6.62 -28.16 -0.84
C THR A 44 -5.75 -27.19 -1.65
N PHE A 45 -4.83 -26.50 -0.98
CA PHE A 45 -3.91 -25.58 -1.61
C PHE A 45 -3.04 -26.29 -2.64
N GLU A 46 -2.36 -27.37 -2.27
CA GLU A 46 -1.51 -28.14 -3.21
C GLU A 46 -2.28 -28.64 -4.43
N LYS A 47 -3.54 -29.03 -4.26
CA LYS A 47 -4.38 -29.51 -5.37
C LYS A 47 -4.78 -28.40 -6.35
N TYR A 48 -4.98 -27.18 -5.89
CA TYR A 48 -5.61 -26.11 -6.68
C TYR A 48 -4.75 -24.86 -6.88
N LYS A 49 -3.56 -24.77 -6.28
CA LYS A 49 -2.72 -23.56 -6.32
C LYS A 49 -2.41 -23.12 -7.75
N ASP A 50 -2.15 -24.03 -8.68
CA ASP A 50 -1.76 -23.68 -10.06
C ASP A 50 -2.88 -22.96 -10.82
N ALA A 51 -4.14 -23.09 -10.39
CA ALA A 51 -5.27 -22.38 -11.00
C ALA A 51 -5.40 -20.91 -10.52
N TYR A 52 -4.77 -20.56 -9.39
CA TYR A 52 -4.99 -19.27 -8.70
C TYR A 52 -3.71 -18.50 -8.41
N LEU A 53 -2.66 -19.19 -7.95
CA LEU A 53 -1.38 -18.59 -7.60
C LEU A 53 -0.54 -18.40 -8.87
N LEU A 54 -0.18 -17.14 -9.17
CA LEU A 54 0.68 -16.83 -10.30
C LEU A 54 2.13 -17.18 -9.97
N ASP A 55 2.76 -17.94 -10.86
CA ASP A 55 4.19 -18.22 -10.81
C ASP A 55 4.96 -17.04 -11.40
N VAL A 56 5.29 -16.06 -10.54
CA VAL A 56 6.10 -14.91 -10.90
C VAL A 56 7.58 -15.19 -10.61
N LYS A 57 8.47 -14.75 -11.51
CA LYS A 57 9.91 -14.90 -11.32
C LYS A 57 10.37 -14.16 -10.06
N ARG A 58 11.05 -14.88 -9.16
CA ARG A 58 11.55 -14.33 -7.88
C ARG A 58 12.81 -13.50 -8.06
N GLY A 59 12.89 -12.41 -7.30
CA GLY A 59 14.07 -11.57 -7.17
C GLY A 59 15.01 -12.03 -6.05
N ALA A 60 15.76 -11.09 -5.48
CA ALA A 60 16.77 -11.36 -4.45
C ALA A 60 16.20 -11.83 -3.09
N GLY A 61 14.88 -11.80 -2.90
CA GLY A 61 14.21 -12.20 -1.65
C GLY A 61 12.97 -13.06 -1.91
N PRO A 62 12.51 -13.81 -0.90
CA PRO A 62 11.42 -14.79 -1.06
C PRO A 62 10.09 -14.15 -1.46
N THR A 63 9.86 -12.92 -1.03
CA THR A 63 8.66 -12.13 -1.36
C THR A 63 8.94 -11.04 -2.40
N MET A 64 10.09 -11.08 -3.08
CA MET A 64 10.45 -10.10 -4.10
C MET A 64 10.29 -10.69 -5.49
N VAL A 65 9.90 -9.85 -6.43
CA VAL A 65 9.82 -10.17 -7.85
C VAL A 65 11.12 -9.75 -8.54
N ALA A 66 11.54 -10.52 -9.54
CA ALA A 66 12.71 -10.23 -10.36
C ALA A 66 12.54 -8.91 -11.14
N GLU A 67 13.63 -8.17 -11.27
CA GLU A 67 13.65 -7.00 -12.15
C GLU A 67 13.32 -7.43 -13.58
N GLY A 68 12.40 -6.71 -14.23
CA GLY A 68 11.94 -6.98 -15.59
C GLY A 68 10.76 -7.95 -15.71
N GLU A 69 10.32 -8.60 -14.63
CA GLU A 69 9.09 -9.40 -14.65
C GLU A 69 7.88 -8.52 -14.97
N ARG A 70 6.93 -8.99 -15.78
CA ARG A 70 5.72 -8.26 -16.15
C ARG A 70 4.53 -9.20 -16.21
N LEU A 71 3.36 -8.73 -15.78
CA LEU A 71 2.08 -9.39 -15.99
C LEU A 71 1.25 -8.58 -16.99
N ASP A 72 0.76 -9.24 -18.04
CA ASP A 72 -0.33 -8.71 -18.84
C ASP A 72 -1.65 -9.33 -18.34
N PRO A 73 -2.56 -8.56 -17.71
CA PRO A 73 -3.84 -9.09 -17.24
C PRO A 73 -4.62 -9.83 -18.32
N ARG A 74 -4.50 -9.42 -19.59
CA ARG A 74 -5.22 -10.06 -20.70
C ARG A 74 -4.73 -11.48 -20.94
N VAL A 75 -3.42 -11.70 -20.78
CA VAL A 75 -2.81 -13.03 -20.88
C VAL A 75 -3.14 -13.85 -19.63
N VAL A 76 -3.02 -13.25 -18.45
CA VAL A 76 -3.27 -13.92 -17.16
C VAL A 76 -4.71 -14.43 -17.04
N PHE A 77 -5.69 -13.62 -17.47
CA PHE A 77 -7.11 -13.96 -17.37
C PHE A 77 -7.71 -14.47 -18.68
N GLY A 78 -6.95 -14.45 -19.79
CA GLY A 78 -7.43 -14.84 -21.12
C GLY A 78 -8.54 -13.96 -21.69
N ARG A 79 -8.72 -12.74 -21.17
CA ARG A 79 -9.78 -11.80 -21.55
C ARG A 79 -9.43 -10.36 -21.18
N GLU A 80 -10.09 -9.40 -21.82
CA GLU A 80 -10.07 -7.99 -21.42
C GLU A 80 -11.29 -7.69 -20.53
N ALA A 81 -11.03 -7.21 -19.31
CA ALA A 81 -12.04 -6.85 -18.33
C ALA A 81 -11.42 -5.91 -17.27
N PRO A 82 -12.23 -5.10 -16.57
CA PRO A 82 -11.73 -4.24 -15.49
C PRO A 82 -10.93 -5.04 -14.46
N LEU A 83 -9.73 -4.55 -14.12
CA LEU A 83 -8.86 -5.19 -13.15
C LEU A 83 -9.02 -4.55 -11.77
N ILE A 84 -9.47 -5.34 -10.81
CA ILE A 84 -9.55 -4.99 -9.40
C ILE A 84 -8.38 -5.63 -8.67
N VAL A 85 -7.61 -4.83 -7.93
CA VAL A 85 -6.46 -5.29 -7.17
C VAL A 85 -6.73 -5.14 -5.67
N GLU A 86 -6.47 -6.16 -4.86
CA GLU A 86 -6.51 -6.07 -3.40
C GLU A 86 -5.13 -6.33 -2.81
N VAL A 87 -4.61 -5.37 -2.04
CA VAL A 87 -3.32 -5.47 -1.35
C VAL A 87 -3.52 -5.83 0.10
N GLY A 88 -2.93 -6.95 0.52
CA GLY A 88 -3.09 -7.50 1.87
C GLY A 88 -4.41 -8.22 2.03
N CYS A 89 -4.71 -9.17 1.14
CA CYS A 89 -5.99 -9.89 1.10
C CYS A 89 -6.32 -10.66 2.41
N GLY A 90 -5.31 -10.96 3.23
CA GLY A 90 -5.46 -11.73 4.47
C GLY A 90 -6.03 -13.12 4.20
N ASN A 91 -7.26 -13.36 4.65
CA ASN A 91 -7.95 -14.64 4.42
C ASN A 91 -8.76 -14.66 3.10
N GLY A 92 -8.82 -13.56 2.35
CA GLY A 92 -9.54 -13.50 1.08
C GLY A 92 -11.03 -13.23 1.15
N GLU A 93 -11.58 -12.84 2.31
CA GLU A 93 -13.04 -12.66 2.49
C GLU A 93 -13.61 -11.67 1.46
N GLN A 94 -12.93 -10.55 1.23
CA GLN A 94 -13.36 -9.53 0.28
C GLN A 94 -13.15 -9.99 -1.17
N ILE A 95 -11.91 -10.27 -1.57
CA ILE A 95 -11.60 -10.58 -2.98
C ILE A 95 -12.40 -11.77 -3.52
N THR A 96 -12.59 -12.83 -2.73
CA THR A 96 -13.33 -14.03 -3.19
C THR A 96 -14.82 -13.77 -3.30
N HIS A 97 -15.38 -12.99 -2.37
CA HIS A 97 -16.79 -12.61 -2.45
C HIS A 97 -17.07 -11.74 -3.67
N SER A 98 -16.25 -10.71 -3.90
CA SER A 98 -16.47 -9.83 -5.04
C SER A 98 -16.23 -10.53 -6.37
N ALA A 99 -15.23 -11.41 -6.45
CA ALA A 99 -14.99 -12.23 -7.63
C ALA A 99 -16.18 -13.12 -7.98
N ALA A 100 -16.87 -13.67 -6.97
CA ALA A 100 -18.08 -14.45 -7.17
C ALA A 100 -19.29 -13.60 -7.60
N LEU A 101 -19.45 -12.40 -7.01
CA LEU A 101 -20.59 -11.54 -7.27
C LEU A 101 -20.50 -10.82 -8.62
N HIS A 102 -19.28 -10.51 -9.06
CA HIS A 102 -18.99 -9.73 -10.25
C HIS A 102 -18.05 -10.48 -11.21
N PRO A 103 -18.54 -11.56 -11.86
CA PRO A 103 -17.75 -12.37 -12.78
C PRO A 103 -17.24 -11.59 -14.01
N GLU A 104 -17.84 -10.43 -14.31
CA GLU A 104 -17.41 -9.52 -15.36
C GLU A 104 -16.05 -8.87 -15.10
N ASN A 105 -15.61 -8.78 -13.83
CA ASN A 105 -14.34 -8.16 -13.45
C ASN A 105 -13.24 -9.21 -13.23
N ASN A 106 -11.99 -8.81 -13.44
CA ASN A 106 -10.79 -9.57 -13.07
C ASN A 106 -10.29 -9.14 -11.69
N TYR A 107 -9.81 -10.10 -10.88
CA TYR A 107 -9.34 -9.86 -9.52
C TYR A 107 -7.93 -10.38 -9.33
N LEU A 108 -7.03 -9.50 -8.88
CA LEU A 108 -5.65 -9.82 -8.55
C LEU A 108 -5.35 -9.49 -7.08
N GLY A 109 -5.15 -10.53 -6.27
CA GLY A 109 -4.81 -10.39 -4.86
C GLY A 109 -3.31 -10.42 -4.61
N PHE A 110 -2.82 -9.55 -3.73
CA PHE A 110 -1.47 -9.61 -3.19
C PHE A 110 -1.49 -9.99 -1.71
N GLU A 111 -0.78 -11.05 -1.34
CA GLU A 111 -0.70 -11.52 0.06
C GLU A 111 0.62 -12.26 0.33
N VAL A 112 1.44 -11.75 1.25
CA VAL A 112 2.74 -12.34 1.60
C VAL A 112 2.65 -13.51 2.58
N TRP A 113 1.50 -13.70 3.24
CA TRP A 113 1.26 -14.77 4.19
C TRP A 113 0.66 -15.99 3.48
N LEU A 114 1.49 -17.01 3.24
CA LEU A 114 1.10 -18.21 2.50
C LEU A 114 -0.16 -18.93 3.04
N PRO A 115 -0.37 -19.09 4.36
CA PRO A 115 -1.65 -19.58 4.88
C PRO A 115 -2.86 -18.73 4.51
N GLY A 116 -2.70 -17.41 4.33
CA GLY A 116 -3.71 -16.51 3.81
C GLY A 116 -4.04 -16.82 2.34
N VAL A 117 -3.01 -16.95 1.50
CA VAL A 117 -3.13 -17.40 0.10
C VAL A 117 -3.85 -18.75 -0.01
N ALA A 118 -3.47 -19.72 0.82
CA ALA A 118 -4.12 -21.02 0.86
C ALA A 118 -5.61 -20.93 1.23
N LYS A 119 -5.99 -19.99 2.11
CA LYS A 119 -7.40 -19.74 2.44
C LYS A 119 -8.16 -19.08 1.29
N ILE A 120 -7.53 -18.19 0.53
CA ILE A 120 -8.12 -17.62 -0.70
C ILE A 120 -8.45 -18.75 -1.67
N VAL A 121 -7.46 -19.61 -1.98
CA VAL A 121 -7.64 -20.78 -2.86
C VAL A 121 -8.74 -21.71 -2.34
N SER A 122 -8.72 -22.02 -1.04
CA SER A 122 -9.74 -22.86 -0.43
C SER A 122 -11.14 -22.23 -0.50
N SER A 123 -11.28 -20.92 -0.29
CA SER A 123 -12.56 -20.21 -0.38
C SER A 123 -13.09 -20.26 -1.82
N ALA A 124 -12.23 -19.96 -2.81
CA ALA A 124 -12.60 -19.99 -4.22
C ALA A 124 -13.20 -21.34 -4.64
N VAL A 125 -12.56 -22.45 -4.27
CA VAL A 125 -13.02 -23.78 -4.70
C VAL A 125 -14.12 -24.38 -3.82
N ARG A 126 -14.16 -24.07 -2.52
CA ARG A 126 -15.13 -24.70 -1.59
C ARG A 126 -16.40 -23.90 -1.40
N ASN A 127 -16.30 -22.57 -1.41
CA ASN A 127 -17.44 -21.69 -1.14
C ASN A 127 -18.13 -21.23 -2.43
N TYR A 128 -17.41 -21.20 -3.55
CA TYR A 128 -17.89 -20.61 -4.81
C TYR A 128 -17.78 -21.54 -6.03
N ASP A 129 -17.38 -22.81 -5.82
CA ASP A 129 -17.21 -23.80 -6.90
C ASP A 129 -16.25 -23.37 -8.03
N GLY A 130 -15.28 -22.52 -7.69
CA GLY A 130 -14.25 -22.01 -8.59
C GLY A 130 -14.45 -20.55 -8.99
N LEU A 131 -13.34 -19.80 -9.08
CA LEU A 131 -13.34 -18.39 -9.45
C LEU A 131 -12.31 -18.13 -10.56
N PRO A 132 -12.65 -18.35 -11.84
CA PRO A 132 -11.68 -18.24 -12.94
C PRO A 132 -11.15 -16.81 -13.13
N ASN A 133 -11.94 -15.82 -12.70
CA ASN A 133 -11.61 -14.41 -12.70
C ASN A 133 -10.78 -13.94 -11.48
N LEU A 134 -10.27 -14.87 -10.66
CA LEU A 134 -9.41 -14.58 -9.51
C LEU A 134 -8.02 -15.16 -9.70
N LYS A 135 -7.01 -14.34 -9.42
CA LYS A 135 -5.60 -14.72 -9.31
C LYS A 135 -4.96 -14.08 -8.07
N VAL A 136 -3.89 -14.68 -7.57
CA VAL A 136 -3.17 -14.22 -6.37
C VAL A 136 -1.67 -14.28 -6.65
N VAL A 137 -0.92 -13.34 -6.06
CA VAL A 137 0.55 -13.33 -6.05
C VAL A 137 1.03 -13.23 -4.60
N ASP A 138 1.96 -14.09 -4.20
CA ASP A 138 2.50 -14.18 -2.84
C ASP A 138 3.82 -13.41 -2.69
N VAL A 139 3.76 -12.10 -2.96
CA VAL A 139 4.89 -11.18 -2.96
C VAL A 139 4.57 -9.89 -2.23
N ASP A 140 5.61 -9.14 -1.86
CA ASP A 140 5.46 -7.81 -1.26
C ASP A 140 4.91 -6.85 -2.32
N ALA A 141 3.66 -6.42 -2.12
CA ALA A 141 2.97 -5.56 -3.07
C ALA A 141 3.69 -4.22 -3.30
N LEU A 142 4.35 -3.66 -2.28
CA LEU A 142 5.04 -2.38 -2.41
C LEU A 142 6.17 -2.47 -3.44
N GLN A 143 6.88 -3.60 -3.46
CA GLN A 143 7.95 -3.84 -4.43
C GLN A 143 7.43 -4.40 -5.76
N ALA A 144 6.42 -5.27 -5.71
CA ALA A 144 6.00 -6.03 -6.87
C ALA A 144 5.08 -5.25 -7.81
N LEU A 145 4.18 -4.41 -7.29
CA LEU A 145 3.19 -3.69 -8.10
C LEU A 145 3.80 -2.87 -9.26
N PRO A 146 4.79 -1.97 -9.04
CA PRO A 146 5.37 -1.17 -10.11
C PRO A 146 6.25 -1.99 -11.07
N ILE A 147 6.60 -3.22 -10.69
CA ILE A 147 7.33 -4.15 -11.56
C ILE A 147 6.34 -4.93 -12.42
N LEU A 148 5.32 -5.52 -11.82
CA LEU A 148 4.42 -6.45 -12.48
C LEU A 148 3.39 -5.75 -13.38
N LEU A 149 2.91 -4.56 -13.00
CA LEU A 149 1.84 -3.87 -13.69
C LEU A 149 2.33 -2.57 -14.33
N GLY A 150 1.69 -2.18 -15.43
CA GLY A 150 1.95 -0.92 -16.12
C GLY A 150 1.05 0.21 -15.63
N GLU A 151 1.38 1.43 -16.05
CA GLU A 151 0.57 2.63 -15.85
C GLU A 151 -0.88 2.39 -16.33
N ALA A 152 -1.86 2.94 -15.60
CA ALA A 152 -3.27 2.93 -15.99
C ALA A 152 -3.86 1.54 -16.31
N THR A 153 -3.36 0.49 -15.67
CA THR A 153 -3.80 -0.90 -15.88
C THR A 153 -4.86 -1.34 -14.87
N VAL A 154 -5.00 -0.64 -13.74
CA VAL A 154 -5.89 -1.01 -12.63
C VAL A 154 -7.15 -0.14 -12.66
N HIS A 155 -8.32 -0.77 -12.66
CA HIS A 155 -9.62 -0.08 -12.57
C HIS A 155 -9.91 0.37 -11.13
N GLU A 156 -9.71 -0.53 -10.18
CA GLU A 156 -9.94 -0.25 -8.76
C GLU A 156 -8.90 -0.95 -7.87
N MET A 157 -8.38 -0.24 -6.87
CA MET A 157 -7.41 -0.74 -5.88
C MET A 157 -8.05 -0.78 -4.50
N TRP A 158 -7.85 -1.86 -3.76
CA TRP A 158 -8.35 -2.05 -2.40
C TRP A 158 -7.20 -2.21 -1.41
N THR A 159 -7.31 -1.52 -0.28
CA THR A 159 -6.38 -1.63 0.85
C THR A 159 -7.19 -1.59 2.14
N PHE A 160 -7.77 -2.74 2.50
CA PHE A 160 -8.63 -2.85 3.68
C PHE A 160 -7.87 -3.44 4.87
N PHE A 161 -7.91 -2.75 6.00
CA PHE A 161 -7.34 -3.17 7.28
C PHE A 161 -5.85 -3.54 7.21
N ALA A 162 -5.07 -2.80 6.40
CA ALA A 162 -3.61 -2.89 6.42
C ALA A 162 -3.08 -2.65 7.84
N ASP A 163 -1.97 -3.31 8.20
CA ASP A 163 -1.46 -3.28 9.57
C ASP A 163 -1.19 -1.83 10.05
N PRO A 164 -1.81 -1.40 11.17
CA PRO A 164 -1.76 0.01 11.60
C PRO A 164 -0.46 0.39 12.29
N TRP A 165 0.35 -0.59 12.70
CA TRP A 165 1.62 -0.40 13.41
C TRP A 165 1.51 0.66 14.53
N PRO A 166 0.77 0.39 15.62
CA PRO A 166 0.28 1.40 16.55
C PRO A 166 1.36 2.11 17.37
N LYS A 167 2.60 1.64 17.33
CA LYS A 167 3.72 2.26 18.05
C LYS A 167 4.41 3.24 17.10
N THR A 168 4.58 4.50 17.51
CA THR A 168 5.20 5.58 16.71
C THR A 168 6.49 5.16 16.00
N ARG A 169 7.38 4.46 16.71
CA ARG A 169 8.65 3.94 16.16
C ARG A 169 8.49 2.96 14.97
N HIS A 170 7.28 2.44 14.75
CA HIS A 170 6.94 1.52 13.67
C HIS A 170 6.10 2.18 12.57
N HIS A 171 5.75 3.47 12.65
CA HIS A 171 4.90 4.12 11.63
C HIS A 171 5.51 4.06 10.23
N LYS A 172 6.84 4.02 10.12
CA LYS A 172 7.54 3.78 8.83
C LYS A 172 7.17 2.47 8.14
N ARG A 173 6.58 1.50 8.86
CA ARG A 173 6.10 0.20 8.35
C ARG A 173 4.66 0.26 7.83
N ARG A 174 3.95 1.37 7.98
CA ARG A 174 2.60 1.52 7.43
C ARG A 174 2.67 1.47 5.92
N LEU A 175 1.82 0.64 5.31
CA LEU A 175 1.71 0.50 3.85
C LEU A 175 1.35 1.83 3.18
N VAL A 176 0.35 2.52 3.72
CA VAL A 176 -0.15 3.77 3.16
C VAL A 176 0.78 4.90 3.60
N ALA A 177 1.78 5.10 2.75
CA ALA A 177 2.80 6.13 2.82
C ALA A 177 2.94 6.79 1.43
N PRO A 178 3.63 7.94 1.31
CA PRO A 178 3.72 8.66 0.04
C PRO A 178 4.20 7.82 -1.15
N GLU A 179 5.15 6.91 -0.92
CA GLU A 179 5.68 6.00 -1.95
C GLU A 179 4.59 5.06 -2.51
N PHE A 180 3.86 4.37 -1.62
CA PHE A 180 2.78 3.48 -2.03
C PHE A 180 1.64 4.23 -2.71
N ALA A 181 1.29 5.42 -2.20
CA ALA A 181 0.26 6.24 -2.81
C ALA A 181 0.63 6.68 -4.23
N ALA A 182 1.91 7.02 -4.47
CA ALA A 182 2.40 7.34 -5.82
C ALA A 182 2.31 6.12 -6.76
N ILE A 183 2.66 4.93 -6.29
CA ILE A 183 2.51 3.67 -7.05
C ILE A 183 1.04 3.43 -7.41
N VAL A 184 0.12 3.54 -6.44
CA VAL A 184 -1.32 3.35 -6.71
C VAL A 184 -1.82 4.40 -7.71
N ALA A 185 -1.39 5.65 -7.56
CA ALA A 185 -1.77 6.72 -8.48
C ALA A 185 -1.30 6.44 -9.92
N ASP A 186 -0.11 5.86 -10.11
CA ASP A 186 0.41 5.51 -11.43
C ASP A 186 -0.33 4.30 -12.05
N LEU A 187 -0.70 3.32 -11.23
CA LEU A 187 -1.36 2.11 -11.72
C LEU A 187 -2.84 2.29 -12.04
N LEU A 188 -3.55 3.17 -11.32
CA LEU A 188 -4.98 3.39 -11.54
C LEU A 188 -5.25 4.06 -12.88
N GLU A 189 -6.22 3.59 -13.64
CA GLU A 189 -6.73 4.32 -14.81
C GLU A 189 -7.36 5.67 -14.42
N ASP A 190 -7.54 6.57 -15.37
CA ASP A 190 -8.18 7.85 -15.12
C ASP A 190 -9.64 7.63 -14.67
N GLY A 191 -10.02 8.27 -13.55
CA GLY A 191 -11.32 8.02 -12.91
C GLY A 191 -11.38 6.72 -12.07
N GLY A 192 -10.34 5.87 -12.13
CA GLY A 192 -10.18 4.70 -11.29
C GLY A 192 -10.16 5.04 -9.80
N ARG A 193 -10.46 4.05 -8.95
CA ARG A 193 -10.67 4.28 -7.51
C ARG A 193 -9.66 3.56 -6.64
N TRP A 194 -9.22 4.22 -5.57
CA TRP A 194 -8.54 3.55 -4.46
C TRP A 194 -9.43 3.58 -3.23
N ARG A 195 -9.82 2.40 -2.75
CA ARG A 195 -10.63 2.23 -1.55
C ARG A 195 -9.76 1.77 -0.40
N LEU A 196 -9.84 2.50 0.70
CA LEU A 196 -9.15 2.17 1.94
C LEU A 196 -10.16 2.01 3.06
N ALA A 197 -9.83 1.15 4.01
CA ALA A 197 -10.57 1.03 5.26
C ALA A 197 -9.61 0.69 6.40
N THR A 198 -9.82 1.26 7.58
CA THR A 198 -9.06 0.90 8.78
C THR A 198 -9.88 1.13 10.04
N ASP A 199 -9.64 0.31 11.06
CA ASP A 199 -10.24 0.37 12.40
C ASP A 199 -9.29 1.02 13.43
N TRP A 200 -8.36 1.84 12.93
CA TRP A 200 -7.33 2.52 13.72
C TRP A 200 -7.26 4.00 13.36
N ASP A 201 -7.76 4.85 14.24
CA ASP A 201 -8.00 6.29 13.96
C ASP A 201 -6.71 7.02 13.53
N ASP A 202 -5.61 6.84 14.27
CA ASP A 202 -4.32 7.45 13.92
C ASP A 202 -3.80 7.03 12.53
N TYR A 203 -4.15 5.82 12.10
CA TYR A 203 -3.80 5.37 10.75
C TYR A 203 -4.77 5.92 9.72
N ALA A 204 -6.06 6.03 10.04
CA ALA A 204 -7.06 6.65 9.18
C ALA A 204 -6.69 8.11 8.84
N TRP A 205 -6.30 8.90 9.84
CA TRP A 205 -5.87 10.29 9.62
C TRP A 205 -4.60 10.35 8.77
N GLN A 206 -3.60 9.49 9.02
CA GLN A 206 -2.42 9.40 8.17
C GLN A 206 -2.78 9.01 6.73
N GLN A 207 -3.66 8.03 6.53
CA GLN A 207 -4.10 7.60 5.20
C GLN A 207 -4.72 8.76 4.44
N ARG A 208 -5.66 9.50 5.07
CA ARG A 208 -6.27 10.71 4.51
C ARG A 208 -5.22 11.74 4.10
N ASP A 209 -4.29 12.07 5.00
CA ASP A 209 -3.30 13.12 4.76
C ASP A 209 -2.31 12.71 3.64
N VAL A 210 -1.95 11.43 3.55
CA VAL A 210 -1.14 10.88 2.46
C VAL A 210 -1.88 10.96 1.13
N VAL A 211 -3.14 10.53 1.05
CA VAL A 211 -3.86 10.52 -0.24
C VAL A 211 -4.13 11.94 -0.74
N GLU A 212 -4.42 12.88 0.15
CA GLU A 212 -4.69 14.27 -0.22
C GLU A 212 -3.42 15.06 -0.57
N SER A 213 -2.25 14.61 -0.14
CA SER A 213 -0.96 15.18 -0.55
C SER A 213 -0.35 14.51 -1.77
N THR A 214 -0.96 13.44 -2.28
CA THR A 214 -0.44 12.68 -3.42
C THR A 214 -0.90 13.28 -4.75
N LEU A 215 0.05 13.60 -5.62
CA LEU A 215 -0.23 14.15 -6.95
C LEU A 215 -1.03 13.16 -7.81
N GLY A 216 -2.07 13.67 -8.48
CA GLY A 216 -2.93 12.89 -9.35
C GLY A 216 -4.00 12.08 -8.62
N LEU A 217 -4.07 12.15 -7.30
CA LEU A 217 -5.18 11.62 -6.52
C LEU A 217 -6.09 12.76 -6.03
N SER A 218 -7.38 12.47 -5.89
CA SER A 218 -8.36 13.38 -5.30
C SER A 218 -9.21 12.65 -4.27
N ASN A 219 -9.40 13.27 -3.11
CA ASN A 219 -10.36 12.83 -2.12
C ASN A 219 -11.69 13.60 -2.30
N PRO A 220 -12.72 13.02 -2.94
CA PRO A 220 -14.02 13.67 -3.13
C PRO A 220 -14.79 13.87 -1.82
N HIS A 221 -14.33 13.29 -0.71
CA HIS A 221 -14.95 13.39 0.61
C HIS A 221 -14.24 14.37 1.54
N GLY A 222 -13.36 15.24 1.02
CA GLY A 222 -12.70 16.29 1.81
C GLY A 222 -13.68 17.06 2.71
N GLY A 223 -13.37 17.18 3.99
CA GLY A 223 -14.23 17.86 4.98
C GLY A 223 -15.41 17.02 5.51
N GLN A 224 -15.78 15.91 4.86
CA GLN A 224 -16.93 15.10 5.27
C GLN A 224 -16.58 14.16 6.42
N ARG A 225 -17.56 13.84 7.26
CA ARG A 225 -17.43 12.92 8.41
C ARG A 225 -16.26 13.30 9.33
N PRO A 226 -16.27 14.50 9.92
CA PRO A 226 -15.25 14.90 10.89
C PRO A 226 -15.15 13.90 12.03
N ASP A 227 -13.91 13.57 12.40
CA ASP A 227 -13.61 12.82 13.61
C ASP A 227 -13.21 13.80 14.71
N VAL A 228 -13.89 13.73 15.83
CA VAL A 228 -13.62 14.58 17.00
C VAL A 228 -12.33 14.21 17.72
N SER A 229 -11.81 13.00 17.45
CA SER A 229 -10.60 12.47 18.07
C SER A 229 -9.33 12.87 17.31
N ASP A 230 -9.46 13.44 16.11
CA ASP A 230 -8.35 13.86 15.27
C ASP A 230 -7.58 15.04 15.92
N PRO A 231 -6.27 14.90 16.21
CA PRO A 231 -5.44 15.94 16.81
C PRO A 231 -5.33 17.22 15.97
N GLN A 232 -5.56 17.13 14.65
CA GLN A 232 -5.56 18.28 13.74
C GLN A 232 -6.93 18.98 13.68
N GLY A 233 -7.87 18.61 14.56
CA GLY A 233 -9.22 19.15 14.65
C GLY A 233 -10.26 18.32 13.87
N GLN A 234 -11.49 18.84 13.74
CA GLN A 234 -12.61 18.17 13.06
C GLN A 234 -12.48 18.24 11.52
N ARG A 235 -11.37 17.77 10.95
CA ARG A 235 -11.03 17.93 9.53
C ARG A 235 -11.90 17.09 8.60
N GLY A 236 -12.33 15.91 9.03
CA GLY A 236 -13.08 14.97 8.18
C GLY A 236 -12.22 14.41 7.06
N GLY A 237 -12.79 14.22 5.87
CA GLY A 237 -12.12 13.58 4.73
C GLY A 237 -12.51 12.12 4.52
N PHE A 238 -13.50 11.59 5.25
CA PHE A 238 -13.84 10.16 5.20
C PHE A 238 -15.09 9.89 4.37
N ALA A 239 -15.04 8.79 3.62
CA ALA A 239 -16.13 8.28 2.81
C ALA A 239 -17.17 7.54 3.67
N PRO A 240 -18.42 7.37 3.19
CA PRO A 240 -19.27 6.30 3.70
C PRO A 240 -18.57 4.95 3.57
N ARG A 241 -18.96 3.98 4.41
CA ARG A 241 -18.55 2.59 4.26
C ARG A 241 -18.80 2.14 2.82
N PHE A 242 -17.82 1.51 2.18
CA PHE A 242 -18.02 0.99 0.84
C PHE A 242 -19.03 -0.16 0.86
N ASP A 243 -20.17 0.00 0.18
CA ASP A 243 -21.24 -1.01 0.17
C ASP A 243 -20.80 -2.34 -0.46
N GLY A 244 -19.85 -2.29 -1.42
CA GLY A 244 -19.25 -3.49 -2.01
C GLY A 244 -18.23 -4.19 -1.11
N ARG A 245 -17.90 -3.62 0.05
CA ARG A 245 -17.05 -4.27 1.05
C ARG A 245 -17.89 -5.20 1.90
N VAL A 246 -17.56 -6.49 1.96
CA VAL A 246 -18.23 -7.41 2.88
C VAL A 246 -17.88 -7.07 4.31
N VAL A 247 -18.76 -7.47 5.24
CA VAL A 247 -18.39 -7.43 6.65
C VAL A 247 -17.32 -8.49 6.89
N THR A 248 -16.06 -8.05 7.05
CA THR A 248 -14.91 -8.95 7.24
C THR A 248 -14.76 -9.36 8.71
N ALA A 249 -13.91 -10.35 8.99
CA ALA A 249 -13.52 -10.68 10.36
C ALA A 249 -12.90 -9.49 11.12
N PHE A 250 -12.24 -8.57 10.40
CA PHE A 250 -11.69 -7.34 10.98
C PHE A 250 -12.79 -6.37 11.40
N GLU A 251 -13.79 -6.13 10.56
CA GLU A 251 -14.96 -5.32 10.95
C GLU A 251 -15.73 -5.92 12.12
N ARG A 252 -15.99 -7.24 12.09
CA ARG A 252 -16.64 -7.94 13.20
C ARG A 252 -15.85 -7.81 14.50
N ARG A 253 -14.52 -7.74 14.42
CA ARG A 253 -13.66 -7.54 15.58
C ARG A 253 -13.72 -6.10 16.06
N ALA A 254 -13.58 -5.12 15.17
CA ALA A 254 -13.67 -3.70 15.49
C ALA A 254 -15.01 -3.40 16.19
N ALA A 255 -16.13 -3.87 15.64
CA ALA A 255 -17.46 -3.71 16.23
C ALA A 255 -17.57 -4.31 17.64
N ARG A 256 -17.04 -5.52 17.86
CA ARG A 256 -17.03 -6.15 19.20
C ARG A 256 -16.18 -5.39 20.21
N GLU A 257 -15.12 -4.74 19.75
CA GLU A 257 -14.21 -3.93 20.58
C GLU A 257 -14.67 -2.47 20.68
N GLY A 258 -15.81 -2.11 20.09
CA GLY A 258 -16.33 -0.73 20.09
C GLY A 258 -15.49 0.27 19.28
N ARG A 259 -14.65 -0.22 18.37
CA ARG A 259 -13.80 0.62 17.51
C ARG A 259 -14.55 1.03 16.25
N GLY A 260 -14.45 2.31 15.90
CA GLY A 260 -14.96 2.84 14.63
C GLY A 260 -14.15 2.31 13.44
N VAL A 261 -14.78 2.31 12.26
CA VAL A 261 -14.09 2.04 10.99
C VAL A 261 -14.17 3.30 10.15
N HIS A 262 -13.01 3.71 9.63
CA HIS A 262 -12.88 4.81 8.70
C HIS A 262 -12.69 4.26 7.29
N ASP A 263 -13.48 4.74 6.34
CA ASP A 263 -13.34 4.42 4.92
C ASP A 263 -12.86 5.66 4.14
N LEU A 264 -12.06 5.44 3.11
CA LEU A 264 -11.67 6.44 2.11
C LEU A 264 -11.99 5.90 0.72
N CYS A 265 -12.50 6.77 -0.15
CA CYS A 265 -12.71 6.49 -1.57
C CYS A 265 -12.03 7.58 -2.38
N VAL A 266 -10.81 7.31 -2.80
CA VAL A 266 -9.96 8.23 -3.55
C VAL A 266 -10.15 7.98 -5.05
N VAL A 267 -10.12 9.04 -5.85
CA VAL A 267 -10.28 8.97 -7.31
C VAL A 267 -8.98 9.39 -7.98
N ARG A 268 -8.55 8.64 -9.00
CA ARG A 268 -7.46 9.02 -9.88
C ARG A 268 -7.92 10.15 -10.80
N LEU A 269 -7.23 11.28 -10.72
CA LEU A 269 -7.46 12.41 -11.62
C LEU A 269 -6.98 12.06 -13.04
N ALA A 270 -7.63 12.68 -14.03
CA ALA A 270 -7.26 12.53 -15.43
C ALA A 270 -5.78 12.86 -15.63
N ARG A 271 -5.05 11.98 -16.30
CA ARG A 271 -3.73 12.28 -16.82
C ARG A 271 -3.93 13.27 -17.95
N GLY A 272 -3.34 14.46 -17.83
CA GLY A 272 -3.20 15.33 -19.00
C GLY A 272 -2.52 14.59 -20.15
N SER A 273 -2.63 15.14 -21.36
CA SER A 273 -1.87 14.66 -22.51
C SER A 273 -0.37 14.55 -22.20
N ALA A 274 0.37 13.73 -22.96
CA ALA A 274 1.81 13.58 -22.77
C ALA A 274 2.54 14.94 -22.81
N ALA A 275 2.10 15.86 -23.68
CA ALA A 275 2.61 17.22 -23.77
C ALA A 275 2.32 18.07 -22.52
N GLU A 276 1.10 18.00 -21.97
CA GLU A 276 0.73 18.69 -20.72
C GLU A 276 1.51 18.15 -19.52
N ARG A 277 1.81 16.84 -19.50
CA ARG A 277 2.63 16.21 -18.47
C ARG A 277 4.08 16.67 -18.53
N GLU A 278 4.69 16.75 -19.72
CA GLU A 278 6.06 17.22 -19.91
C GLU A 278 6.22 18.71 -19.53
N GLN A 279 5.22 19.53 -19.86
CA GLN A 279 5.18 20.94 -19.51
C GLN A 279 4.95 21.18 -18.01
N THR A 280 4.08 20.39 -17.37
CA THR A 280 3.86 20.43 -15.91
C THR A 280 5.11 19.96 -15.15
N ALA A 281 5.76 18.89 -15.61
CA ALA A 281 6.99 18.37 -15.01
C ALA A 281 8.13 19.39 -15.08
N SER A 282 8.27 20.06 -16.23
CA SER A 282 9.23 21.15 -16.42
C SER A 282 8.93 22.33 -15.49
N PHE A 283 7.66 22.76 -15.37
CA PHE A 283 7.26 23.83 -14.45
C PHE A 283 7.54 23.49 -12.98
N GLN A 284 7.31 22.24 -12.56
CA GLN A 284 7.59 21.80 -11.19
C GLN A 284 9.08 21.71 -10.87
N VAL A 285 9.92 21.29 -11.82
CA VAL A 285 11.39 21.32 -11.67
C VAL A 285 11.88 22.77 -11.51
N THR A 286 11.36 23.69 -12.34
CA THR A 286 11.71 25.12 -12.25
C THR A 286 11.23 25.75 -10.94
N ALA A 287 10.03 25.41 -10.45
CA ALA A 287 9.51 25.92 -9.18
C ALA A 287 10.30 25.39 -7.96
N ARG A 288 10.85 24.17 -8.05
CA ARG A 288 11.71 23.58 -7.00
C ARG A 288 13.11 24.21 -6.98
N LEU A 289 13.65 24.53 -8.16
CA LEU A 289 14.95 25.22 -8.30
C LEU A 289 14.85 26.71 -7.95
N GLY A 290 13.72 27.36 -8.23
CA GLY A 290 13.47 28.77 -7.89
C GLY A 290 13.31 29.06 -6.39
N ARG A 291 13.10 28.03 -5.56
CA ARG A 291 13.12 28.15 -4.08
C ARG A 291 14.51 28.03 -3.45
N VAL A 292 15.56 27.76 -4.23
CA VAL A 292 16.94 27.62 -3.73
C VAL A 292 17.76 28.91 -3.87
N SER A 293 17.24 29.96 -4.51
CA SER A 293 17.94 31.23 -4.69
C SER A 293 17.23 32.41 -4.00
N GLU A 294 17.21 32.40 -2.67
CA GLU A 294 17.08 33.62 -1.87
C GLU A 294 17.67 33.35 -0.47
N THR A 295 19.00 33.14 -0.43
CA THR A 295 19.74 33.23 0.82
C THR A 295 19.87 34.70 1.20
N GLU A 296 19.24 35.08 2.32
CA GLU A 296 19.43 36.35 3.01
C GLU A 296 20.92 36.67 3.14
N LYS A 297 21.28 37.91 2.78
CA LYS A 297 22.60 38.47 3.04
C LYS A 297 22.79 38.61 4.57
N PRO A 298 23.94 38.23 5.14
CA PRO A 298 24.21 38.51 6.53
C PRO A 298 24.40 40.03 6.71
N VAL A 299 23.65 40.60 7.65
CA VAL A 299 23.83 41.98 8.08
C VAL A 299 25.08 42.03 8.97
N GLU A 300 26.12 42.73 8.51
CA GLU A 300 27.30 43.03 9.31
C GLU A 300 26.91 43.92 10.50
N SER A 301 26.94 43.37 11.72
CA SER A 301 26.87 44.18 12.94
C SER A 301 28.25 44.77 13.23
N GLY A 302 28.43 46.05 12.88
CA GLY A 302 29.61 46.83 13.26
C GLY A 302 29.69 47.00 14.78
N PHE A 303 30.66 46.32 15.40
CA PHE A 303 31.08 46.59 16.76
C PHE A 303 32.02 47.79 16.76
N VAL A 304 31.56 48.94 17.28
CA VAL A 304 32.37 50.13 17.53
C VAL A 304 32.73 50.16 19.02
N PRO A 305 34.03 50.12 19.40
CA PRO A 305 34.42 50.29 20.79
C PRO A 305 34.28 51.77 21.18
N ARG A 306 33.59 52.06 22.30
CA ARG A 306 33.64 53.39 22.92
C ARG A 306 34.77 53.41 23.96
N GLU A 307 35.69 54.36 23.79
CA GLU A 307 36.69 54.75 24.80
C GLU A 307 36.05 55.51 25.98
N PRO A 308 36.72 55.55 27.15
CA PRO A 308 36.15 55.99 28.41
C PRO A 308 36.34 57.50 28.62
N TRP A 309 35.34 58.19 29.18
CA TRP A 309 35.49 59.55 29.68
C TRP A 309 35.04 59.67 31.14
N TYR A 310 35.97 60.20 31.93
CA TYR A 310 35.88 60.58 33.33
C TYR A 310 34.98 61.80 33.55
N GLY A 311 34.26 61.80 34.69
CA GLY A 311 34.44 62.83 35.71
C GLY A 311 33.38 63.93 35.86
N ALA A 312 32.94 64.07 37.11
CA ALA A 312 32.52 65.27 37.85
C ALA A 312 31.15 65.88 37.50
N ASP A 313 30.37 66.46 38.41
CA ASP A 313 30.28 66.52 39.88
C ASP A 313 28.98 67.34 40.18
N GLU A 314 28.62 67.44 41.47
CA GLU A 314 27.68 68.39 42.11
C GLU A 314 26.18 68.00 42.04
N ALA A 315 25.41 67.93 43.13
CA ALA A 315 25.58 68.35 44.53
C ALA A 315 24.71 67.48 45.47
#